data_AF-A0A838KZ14-F1
#
_entry.id   AF-A0A838KZ14-F1
#
_cell.length_a   1.000
_cell.length_b   1.000
_cell.length_c   1.000
_cell.angle_alpha   90.00
_cell.angle_beta   90.00
_cell.angle_gamma   90.00
#
_symmetry.space_group_name_H-M   'P 1'
#
loop_
_entity.id
_entity.type
_entity.pdbx_description
1 polymer ?
#
loop_
_entity_poly.entity_id
_entity_poly.type
_entity_poly.pdbx_seq_one_letter_code
_entity_poly.pdbx_strand_id
1 'polypeptide(L)'
;IYTTLVWILDACAVALVVVSFGVTLPLVGFVLVFALVALSTTLPSGPGYVGPFQYAFVVALGPFAVSRETALAISVAAQLALLGSVTLIGLALLLKEQLRAPGR
;
A
#
# COMPACT_ATOMS: atom_id res chain seq x y z
N ILE A 1 -9.77 18.20 6.72
CA ILE A 1 -8.56 18.64 5.96
C ILE A 1 -7.45 17.61 6.07
N TYR A 2 -6.87 17.35 7.26
CA TYR A 2 -5.75 16.39 7.41
C TYR A 2 -6.05 14.97 6.90
N THR A 3 -7.16 14.37 7.32
CA THR A 3 -7.57 13.03 6.84
C THR A 3 -7.67 13.00 5.33
N THR A 4 -8.35 13.99 4.73
CA THR A 4 -8.48 14.12 3.27
C THR A 4 -7.12 14.16 2.57
N LEU A 5 -6.16 14.93 3.09
CA LEU A 5 -4.81 14.99 2.53
C LEU A 5 -4.09 13.64 2.61
N VAL A 6 -4.19 12.95 3.74
CA VAL A 6 -3.59 11.62 3.92
C VAL A 6 -4.17 10.63 2.90
N TRP A 7 -5.49 10.57 2.73
CA TRP A 7 -6.10 9.68 1.74
C TRP A 7 -5.72 10.03 0.30
N ILE A 8 -5.61 11.32 -0.04
CA ILE A 8 -5.14 11.73 -1.37
C ILE A 8 -3.69 11.30 -1.60
N LEU A 9 -2.81 11.52 -0.62
CA LEU A 9 -1.41 11.11 -0.71
C LEU A 9 -1.26 9.59 -0.82
N ASP A 10 -2.07 8.84 -0.06
CA ASP A 10 -2.11 7.38 -0.12
C ASP A 10 -2.58 6.89 -1.50
N ALA A 11 -3.65 7.48 -2.05
CA ALA A 11 -4.12 7.19 -3.40
C ALA A 11 -3.05 7.48 -4.46
N CYS A 12 -2.36 8.62 -4.34
CA CYS A 12 -1.24 8.96 -5.22
C CYS A 12 -0.10 7.96 -5.10
N ALA A 13 0.26 7.54 -3.88
CA ALA A 13 1.31 6.54 -3.66
C ALA A 13 0.95 5.19 -4.29
N VAL A 14 -0.28 4.71 -4.09
CA VAL A 14 -0.79 3.48 -4.75
C VAL A 14 -0.74 3.62 -6.27
N ALA A 15 -1.20 4.74 -6.82
CA ALA A 15 -1.16 4.99 -8.26
C ALA A 15 0.27 5.00 -8.81
N LEU A 16 1.22 5.62 -8.11
CA LEU A 16 2.63 5.64 -8.50
C LEU A 16 3.25 4.23 -8.50
N VAL A 17 2.88 3.39 -7.53
CA VAL A 17 3.31 1.99 -7.52
C VAL A 17 2.72 1.22 -8.70
N VAL A 18 1.44 1.40 -9.04
CA VAL A 18 0.85 0.75 -10.23
C VAL A 18 1.60 1.20 -11.51
N VAL A 19 1.85 2.50 -11.66
CA VAL A 19 2.55 3.08 -12.82
C VAL A 19 4.01 2.58 -12.92
N SER A 20 4.69 2.33 -11.80
CA SER A 20 6.09 1.86 -11.81
C SER A 20 6.26 0.47 -12.42
N PHE A 21 5.19 -0.33 -12.49
CA PHE A 21 5.16 -1.62 -13.16
C PHE A 21 4.76 -1.54 -14.65
N GLY A 22 4.69 -0.32 -15.21
CA GLY A 22 4.28 -0.10 -16.61
C GLY A 22 2.77 -0.27 -16.83
N VAL A 23 1.97 -0.34 -15.77
CA VAL A 23 0.52 -0.43 -15.86
C VAL A 23 -0.07 0.97 -15.93
N THR A 24 -0.80 1.25 -17.02
CA THR A 24 -1.51 2.51 -17.21
C THR A 24 -3.02 2.23 -17.16
N LEU A 25 -3.73 3.03 -16.38
CA LEU A 25 -5.17 2.89 -16.18
C LEU A 25 -5.87 4.21 -16.47
N PRO A 26 -7.13 4.21 -16.92
CA PRO A 26 -7.95 5.40 -16.83
C PRO A 26 -8.17 5.79 -15.36
N LEU A 27 -8.56 7.04 -15.10
CA LEU A 27 -8.80 7.55 -13.74
C LEU A 27 -9.71 6.62 -12.92
N VAL A 28 -10.78 6.11 -13.53
CA VAL A 28 -11.71 5.17 -12.89
C VAL A 28 -11.02 3.88 -12.42
N GLY A 29 -9.97 3.42 -13.12
CA GLY A 29 -9.20 2.25 -12.73
C GLY A 29 -8.33 2.50 -11.51
N PHE A 30 -7.64 3.65 -11.45
CA PHE A 30 -6.90 4.03 -10.24
C PHE A 30 -7.81 4.20 -9.04
N VAL A 31 -8.99 4.81 -9.23
CA VAL A 31 -10.01 4.96 -8.17
C VAL A 31 -10.52 3.58 -7.72
N LEU A 32 -10.76 2.65 -8.65
CA LEU A 32 -11.20 1.29 -8.31
C LEU A 32 -10.16 0.54 -7.49
N VAL A 33 -8.88 0.59 -7.90
CA VAL A 33 -7.76 0.00 -7.16
C VAL A 33 -7.73 0.56 -5.74
N PHE A 34 -7.72 1.88 -5.61
CA PHE A 34 -7.67 2.51 -4.30
C PHE A 34 -8.88 2.16 -3.43
N ALA A 35 -10.09 2.18 -3.98
CA ALA A 35 -11.31 1.87 -3.23
C ALA A 35 -11.32 0.42 -2.72
N LEU A 36 -10.94 -0.56 -3.55
CA LEU A 36 -10.90 -1.96 -3.14
C LEU A 36 -9.76 -2.23 -2.16
N VAL A 37 -8.60 -1.59 -2.35
CA VAL A 37 -7.47 -1.69 -1.42
C VAL A 37 -7.84 -1.10 -0.06
N ALA A 38 -8.41 0.10 -0.02
CA ALA A 38 -8.89 0.72 1.22
C ALA A 38 -9.93 -0.15 1.93
N LEU A 39 -10.92 -0.67 1.18
CA LEU A 39 -11.93 -1.58 1.72
C LEU A 39 -11.32 -2.87 2.28
N SER A 40 -10.28 -3.41 1.62
CA SER A 40 -9.62 -4.62 2.09
C SER A 40 -9.00 -4.47 3.48
N THR A 41 -8.54 -3.26 3.83
CA THR A 41 -7.94 -2.98 5.15
C THR A 41 -8.95 -2.98 6.29
N THR A 42 -10.25 -2.88 5.99
CA THR A 42 -11.30 -2.95 7.02
C THR A 42 -11.73 -4.37 7.34
N LEU A 43 -11.30 -5.36 6.53
CA LEU A 43 -11.64 -6.76 6.75
C LEU A 43 -10.85 -7.35 7.93
N PRO A 44 -11.46 -8.23 8.74
CA PRO A 44 -10.73 -8.97 9.76
C PRO A 44 -9.67 -9.85 9.08
N SER A 45 -8.40 -9.57 9.34
CA SER A 45 -7.28 -10.17 8.61
C SER A 45 -6.05 -10.38 9.48
N GLY A 46 -5.12 -11.18 8.97
CA GLY A 46 -3.82 -11.41 9.62
C GLY A 46 -2.95 -10.15 9.68
N PRO A 47 -1.77 -10.24 10.32
CA PRO A 47 -0.87 -9.10 10.47
C PRO A 47 -0.53 -8.47 9.11
N GLY A 48 -0.58 -7.14 9.04
CA GLY A 48 -0.26 -6.39 7.82
C GLY A 48 -1.26 -6.58 6.66
N TYR A 49 -2.48 -7.06 6.92
CA TYR A 49 -3.51 -7.23 5.89
C TYR A 49 -3.14 -8.23 4.78
N VAL A 50 -2.21 -9.15 5.07
CA VAL A 50 -1.76 -10.16 4.11
C VAL A 50 -2.93 -11.08 3.73
N GLY A 51 -3.12 -11.28 2.43
CA GLY A 51 -4.23 -12.01 1.83
C GLY A 51 -5.25 -11.05 1.20
N PRO A 52 -6.13 -10.40 1.97
CA PRO A 52 -7.15 -9.49 1.44
C PRO A 52 -6.57 -8.32 0.64
N PHE A 53 -5.45 -7.75 1.08
CA PHE A 53 -4.78 -6.65 0.37
C PHE A 53 -4.31 -7.09 -1.02
N GLN A 54 -3.60 -8.23 -1.09
CA GLN A 54 -3.17 -8.81 -2.37
C GLN A 54 -4.35 -9.15 -3.27
N TYR A 55 -5.42 -9.73 -2.69
CA TYR A 55 -6.63 -10.07 -3.43
C TYR A 55 -7.34 -8.85 -3.99
N ALA A 56 -7.38 -7.72 -3.26
CA ALA A 56 -7.97 -6.48 -3.73
C ALA A 56 -7.27 -5.94 -4.98
N PHE A 57 -5.94 -5.99 -5.06
CA PHE A 57 -5.20 -5.63 -6.27
C PHE A 57 -5.55 -6.56 -7.45
N VAL A 58 -5.61 -7.87 -7.22
CA VAL A 58 -5.97 -8.84 -8.28
C VAL A 58 -7.37 -8.56 -8.83
N VAL A 59 -8.34 -8.32 -7.94
CA VAL A 59 -9.73 -8.02 -8.33
C VAL A 59 -9.83 -6.66 -9.03
N ALA A 60 -9.13 -5.64 -8.54
CA ALA A 60 -9.22 -4.29 -9.09
C ALA A 60 -8.54 -4.16 -10.46
N LEU A 61 -7.41 -4.85 -10.66
CA LEU A 61 -6.61 -4.76 -11.88
C LEU A 61 -7.06 -5.75 -12.96
N GLY A 62 -7.72 -6.85 -12.59
CA GLY A 62 -8.22 -7.87 -13.51
C GLY A 62 -9.08 -7.33 -14.67
N PRO A 63 -10.06 -6.43 -14.43
CA PRO A 63 -10.85 -5.80 -15.49
C PRO A 63 -10.04 -5.01 -16.53
N PHE A 64 -8.80 -4.64 -16.21
CA PHE A 64 -7.88 -3.91 -17.08
C PHE A 64 -6.84 -4.83 -17.75
N ALA A 65 -7.12 -6.14 -17.80
CA ALA A 65 -6.27 -7.15 -18.43
C ALA A 65 -4.85 -7.25 -17.84
N VAL A 66 -4.66 -6.81 -16.59
CA VAL A 66 -3.41 -7.01 -15.86
C VAL A 66 -3.36 -8.45 -15.38
N SER A 67 -2.25 -9.14 -15.63
CA SER A 67 -2.07 -10.52 -15.18
C SER A 67 -2.08 -10.63 -13.66
N ARG A 68 -2.49 -11.78 -13.14
CA ARG A 68 -2.54 -12.03 -11.69
C ARG A 68 -1.16 -11.92 -11.07
N GLU A 69 -0.13 -12.40 -11.76
CA GLU A 69 1.26 -12.35 -11.33
C GLU A 69 1.73 -10.90 -11.16
N THR A 70 1.44 -10.04 -12.14
CA THR A 70 1.78 -8.62 -12.08
C THR A 70 0.98 -7.89 -11.00
N ALA A 71 -0.32 -8.17 -10.87
CA ALA A 71 -1.15 -7.58 -9.81
C ALA A 71 -0.64 -7.95 -8.41
N LEU A 72 -0.21 -9.20 -8.21
CA LEU A 72 0.42 -9.64 -6.96
C LEU A 72 1.75 -8.91 -6.72
N ALA A 73 2.60 -8.78 -7.74
CA ALA A 73 3.87 -8.05 -7.62
C ALA A 73 3.66 -6.58 -7.22
N ILE A 74 2.70 -5.89 -7.88
CA ILE A 74 2.28 -4.53 -7.54
C ILE A 74 1.80 -4.46 -6.09
N SER A 75 0.96 -5.40 -5.65
CA SER A 75 0.42 -5.38 -4.29
C SER A 75 1.50 -5.53 -3.22
N VAL A 76 2.50 -6.39 -3.45
CA VAL A 76 3.63 -6.56 -2.52
C VAL A 76 4.48 -5.28 -2.48
N ALA A 77 4.77 -4.68 -3.65
CA ALA A 77 5.48 -3.42 -3.71
C ALA A 77 4.73 -2.29 -3.00
N ALA A 78 3.40 -2.21 -3.17
CA ALA A 78 2.57 -1.22 -2.49
C ALA A 78 2.59 -1.42 -0.97
N GLN A 79 2.50 -2.67 -0.51
CA GLN A 79 2.55 -2.99 0.92
C GLN A 79 3.91 -2.64 1.53
N LEU A 80 5.01 -2.92 0.83
CA LEU A 80 6.35 -2.50 1.26
C LEU A 80 6.52 -0.96 1.23
N ALA A 81 5.98 -0.29 0.22
CA ALA A 81 6.08 1.15 0.09
C ALA A 81 5.29 1.91 1.15
N LEU A 82 4.11 1.43 1.53
CA LEU A 82 3.22 2.12 2.48
C LEU A 82 3.44 1.65 3.92
N LEU A 83 3.26 0.35 4.18
CA LEU A 83 3.43 -0.21 5.52
C LEU A 83 4.90 -0.42 5.85
N GLY A 84 5.69 -0.95 4.91
CA GLY A 84 7.10 -1.24 5.13
C GLY A 84 7.94 0.01 5.41
N SER A 85 7.79 1.07 4.61
CA SER A 85 8.57 2.30 4.78
C SER A 85 8.33 3.00 6.12
N VAL A 86 7.06 3.18 6.52
CA VAL A 86 6.72 3.82 7.80
C VAL A 86 7.19 2.99 8.97
N THR A 87 7.08 1.66 8.87
CA THR A 87 7.56 0.73 9.91
C THR A 87 9.07 0.80 10.05
N LEU A 88 9.81 0.81 8.93
CA LEU A 88 11.27 0.90 8.94
C LEU A 88 11.75 2.24 9.52
N ILE A 89 11.13 3.35 9.13
CA ILE A 89 11.46 4.67 9.67
C ILE A 89 11.17 4.71 11.17
N GLY A 90 9.99 4.26 11.60
CA GLY A 90 9.62 4.19 13.01
C GLY A 90 10.58 3.33 13.82
N LEU A 91 10.94 2.15 13.31
CA LEU A 91 11.91 1.26 13.94
C LEU A 91 13.30 1.90 14.04
N ALA A 92 13.77 2.56 12.99
CA ALA A 92 15.07 3.23 12.99
C ALA A 92 15.12 4.38 14.02
N LEU A 93 14.03 5.14 14.17
CA LEU A 93 13.93 6.19 15.18
C LEU A 93 13.88 5.60 16.59
N LEU A 94 13.10 4.54 16.81
CA LEU A 94 13.02 3.84 18.11
C LEU A 94 14.39 3.32 18.54
N LEU A 95 15.12 2.65 17.65
CA LEU A 95 16.46 2.15 17.93
C LEU A 95 17.44 3.29 18.25
N LYS A 96 17.35 4.43 17.55
CA LYS A 96 18.18 5.61 17.85
C LYS A 96 17.91 6.18 19.24
N GLU A 97 16.65 6.17 19.70
CA GLU A 97 16.30 6.64 21.04
C GLU A 97 16.78 5.69 22.14
N GLN A 98 16.61 4.38 21.95
CA GLN A 98 17.11 3.36 22.88
C GLN A 98 18.64 3.42 23.02
N LEU A 99 19.37 3.68 21.92
CA LEU A 99 20.82 3.87 21.92
C LEU A 99 21.27 5.23 22.49
N ARG A 100 20.38 6.21 22.64
CA ARG A 100 20.64 7.48 23.36
C ARG A 100 20.35 7.37 24.86
N ALA A 101 19.53 6.41 25.27
CA ALA A 101 19.19 6.14 26.66
C ALA A 101 20.15 5.23 27.48
N PRO A 102 21.31 4.69 26.99
CA PRO A 102 22.20 3.92 27.85
C PRO A 102 23.07 4.88 28.67
N GLY A 103 22.51 5.46 29.73
CA GLY A 103 23.26 6.34 30.64
C GLY A 103 22.48 7.27 31.57
N ARG A 104 21.25 6.92 31.99
CA ARG A 104 20.60 7.55 33.16
C ARG A 104 20.18 6.50 34.16
#